data_AF-A0A7C1FHU6-F1
#
_entry.id   AF-A0A7C1FHU6-F1
#
_cell.length_a   1.000
_cell.length_b   1.000
_cell.length_c   1.000
_cell.angle_alpha   90.00
_cell.angle_beta   90.00
_cell.angle_gamma   90.00
#
_symmetry.space_group_name_H-M   'P 1'
#
loop_
_entity.id
_entity.type
_entity.pdbx_description
1 polymer ?
#
loop_
_entity_poly.entity_id
_entity_poly.type
_entity_poly.pdbx_seq_one_letter_code
_entity_poly.pdbx_strand_id
1 'polypeptide(L)' 'MMEVPFIDLRPPHILLLEELEREIRSIFQTSQFVMGPRVRRLEEALAQYLGVKHAIGVASGSDA' A
#
# COMPACT_ATOMS: atom_id res chain seq x y z
N MET A 1 33.10 -0.18 13.66
CA MET A 1 31.84 -0.16 14.43
C MET A 1 30.70 -0.32 13.44
N MET A 2 29.76 -1.23 13.66
CA MET A 2 28.61 -1.39 12.76
C MET A 2 27.58 -0.30 13.09
N GLU A 3 27.17 0.48 12.09
CA GLU A 3 26.11 1.48 12.24
C GLU A 3 24.75 0.77 12.39
N VAL A 4 23.99 1.13 13.42
CA VAL A 4 22.62 0.66 13.60
C VAL A 4 21.68 1.74 13.06
N PRO A 5 20.96 1.47 11.95
CA PRO A 5 20.05 2.45 11.38
C PRO A 5 18.83 2.64 12.30
N PHE A 6 18.30 3.86 12.36
CA PHE A 6 17.05 4.17 13.09
C PHE A 6 15.85 3.38 12.54
N ILE A 7 15.81 3.19 11.22
CA ILE A 7 14.83 2.31 10.55
C ILE A 7 15.48 1.68 9.31
N ASP A 8 15.27 0.39 9.12
CA ASP A 8 15.69 -0.33 7.92
C ASP A 8 14.49 -1.01 7.27
N LEU A 9 14.07 -0.49 6.11
CA LEU A 9 12.94 -1.01 5.35
C LEU A 9 13.33 -2.10 4.35
N ARG A 10 14.64 -2.37 4.17
CA ARG A 10 15.10 -3.37 3.20
C ARG A 10 14.59 -4.78 3.53
N PRO A 11 14.66 -5.28 4.79
CA PRO A 11 14.17 -6.61 5.12
C PRO A 11 12.69 -6.84 4.78
N PRO A 12 11.72 -5.98 5.20
CA PRO A 12 10.33 -6.20 4.84
C PRO A 12 10.07 -6.02 3.34
N HIS A 13 10.81 -5.15 2.63
CA HIS A 13 10.68 -5.03 1.18
C HIS A 13 11.13 -6.31 0.46
N ILE A 14 12.26 -6.89 0.85
CA ILE A 14 12.76 -8.15 0.27
C ILE A 14 11.76 -9.27 0.50
N LEU A 15 11.15 -9.35 1.69
CA LEU A 15 10.15 -10.37 2.02
C LEU A 15 8.91 -10.29 1.13
N LEU A 16 8.52 -9.09 0.69
CA LEU A 16 7.29 -8.84 -0.08
C LEU A 16 7.54 -8.61 -1.58
N LEU A 17 8.78 -8.65 -2.05
CA LEU A 17 9.16 -8.18 -3.38
C LEU A 17 8.39 -8.87 -4.50
N GLU A 18 8.29 -10.19 -4.46
CA GLU A 18 7.60 -10.98 -5.50
C GLU A 18 6.11 -10.61 -5.61
N GLU A 19 5.46 -10.40 -4.47
CA GLU A 19 4.05 -9.99 -4.43
C GLU A 19 3.86 -8.57 -4.94
N LEU A 20 4.73 -7.64 -4.52
CA LEU A 20 4.71 -6.26 -5.00
C LEU A 20 4.92 -6.18 -6.52
N GLU A 21 5.90 -6.91 -7.06
CA GLU A 21 6.19 -6.93 -8.49
C GLU A 21 5.01 -7.48 -9.32
N ARG A 22 4.37 -8.54 -8.83
CA ARG A 22 3.17 -9.11 -9.47
C ARG A 22 2.03 -8.08 -9.52
N GLU A 23 1.78 -7.41 -8.39
CA GLU A 23 0.71 -6.42 -8.30
C GLU A 23 1.00 -5.17 -9.14
N ILE A 24 2.24 -4.68 -9.15
CA ILE A 24 2.66 -3.56 -10.01
C ILE A 24 2.48 -3.92 -11.49
N ARG A 25 2.93 -5.11 -11.92
CA ARG A 25 2.75 -5.57 -13.31
C ARG A 25 1.28 -5.58 -13.73
N SER A 26 0.38 -6.03 -12.84
CA SER A 26 -1.06 -6.02 -13.10
C SER A 26 -1.61 -4.60 -13.26
N ILE A 27 -1.11 -3.60 -12.52
CA ILE A 27 -1.52 -2.18 -12.70
C ILE A 27 -1.14 -1.69 -14.10
N PHE A 28 0.09 -1.96 -14.54
CA PHE A 28 0.57 -1.53 -15.86
C PHE A 28 -0.18 -2.20 -17.01
N GLN A 29 -0.71 -3.41 -16.80
CA GLN A 29 -1.54 -4.09 -17.81
C GLN A 29 -2.92 -3.45 -17.98
N THR A 30 -3.49 -2.87 -16.91
CA THR A 30 -4.82 -2.26 -16.97
C THR A 30 -4.80 -0.75 -17.16
N SER A 31 -3.65 -0.11 -16.94
CA SER A 31 -3.47 1.36 -16.95
C SER A 31 -4.40 2.13 -16.00
N GLN A 32 -4.94 1.45 -14.98
CA GLN A 32 -5.86 2.04 -13.99
C GLN A 32 -5.07 2.66 -12.84
N PHE A 33 -4.42 3.80 -13.10
CA PHE A 33 -3.50 4.43 -12.14
C PHE A 33 -4.21 5.30 -11.08
N VAL A 34 -5.40 5.81 -11.37
CA VAL A 34 -6.13 6.74 -10.48
C VAL A 34 -7.52 6.19 -10.19
N MET A 35 -7.91 6.21 -8.90
CA MET A 35 -9.21 5.73 -8.41
C MET A 35 -9.60 4.32 -8.93
N GLY A 36 -8.60 3.46 -9.11
CA GLY A 36 -8.80 2.09 -9.58
C GLY A 36 -9.32 1.13 -8.51
N PRO A 37 -9.61 -0.13 -8.88
CA PRO A 37 -10.17 -1.14 -7.97
C PRO A 37 -9.28 -1.46 -6.76
N ARG A 38 -7.97 -1.19 -6.85
CA ARG A 38 -7.01 -1.34 -5.75
C ARG A 38 -7.27 -0.36 -4.61
N VAL A 39 -7.67 0.87 -4.92
CA VAL A 39 -8.02 1.89 -3.92
C VAL A 39 -9.26 1.45 -3.14
N ARG A 40 -10.32 1.04 -3.86
CA ARG A 40 -11.56 0.52 -3.24
C ARG A 40 -11.30 -0.67 -2.32
N ARG A 41 -10.50 -1.65 -2.77
CA ARG A 41 -10.14 -2.82 -1.95
C ARG A 41 -9.39 -2.42 -0.68
N LEU A 42 -8.48 -1.45 -0.76
CA LEU A 42 -7.77 -0.94 0.41
C LEU A 42 -8.73 -0.25 1.39
N GLU A 43 -9.62 0.61 0.90
CA GLU A 43 -10.62 1.31 1.70
C GLU A 43 -11.57 0.33 2.42
N GLU A 44 -12.06 -0.69 1.72
CA GLU A 44 -12.90 -1.74 2.30
C GLU A 44 -12.15 -2.55 3.37
N ALA A 45 -10.91 -2.96 3.08
CA ALA A 45 -10.07 -3.69 4.02
C ALA A 45 -9.76 -2.87 5.28
N LEU A 46 -9.49 -1.57 5.12
CA LEU A 46 -9.22 -0.66 6.24
C LEU A 46 -10.48 -0.40 7.08
N ALA A 47 -11.63 -0.16 6.44
CA ALA A 47 -12.90 0.00 7.15
C ALA A 47 -13.21 -1.24 8.00
N GLN A 48 -13.01 -2.44 7.42
CA GLN A 48 -13.16 -3.70 8.14
C GLN A 48 -12.15 -3.85 9.28
N TYR A 49 -10.87 -3.59 9.02
CA TYR A 49 -9.80 -3.72 10.02
C TYR A 49 -10.03 -2.79 11.23
N LEU A 50 -10.50 -1.58 10.98
CA LEU A 50 -10.75 -0.57 12.02
C LEU A 50 -12.14 -0.69 12.66
N GLY A 51 -13.03 -1.52 12.11
CA GLY A 51 -14.41 -1.65 12.61
C GLY A 51 -15.27 -0.40 12.38
N VAL A 52 -14.96 0.38 11.35
CA VAL A 52 -15.70 1.62 11.00
C VAL A 52 -16.52 1.43 9.73
N LYS A 53 -17.48 2.32 9.49
CA LYS A 53 -18.34 2.24 8.31
C LYS A 53 -17.60 2.56 7.01
N HIS A 54 -16.65 3.49 7.04
CA HIS A 54 -15.96 4.00 5.87
C HIS A 54 -14.49 4.30 6.19
N ALA A 55 -13.61 4.04 5.23
CA ALA A 55 -12.25 4.58 5.16
C ALA A 55 -12.08 5.17 3.76
N ILE A 56 -11.42 6.33 3.65
CA ILE A 56 -11.26 7.07 2.38
C ILE A 56 -9.77 7.31 2.16
N GLY A 57 -9.26 6.87 1.00
CA GLY A 57 -7.87 7.08 0.60
C GLY A 57 -7.65 8.50 0.10
N VAL A 58 -6.70 9.20 0.72
CA VAL A 58 -6.21 10.51 0.28
C VAL A 58 -4.70 10.45 0.01
N ALA A 59 -4.12 11.53 -0.54
CA ALA A 59 -2.72 11.54 -0.96
C ALA A 59 -1.74 11.53 0.22
N SER A 60 -2.10 12.13 1.36
CA SER A 60 -1.23 12.20 2.54
C SER A 60 -2.05 12.38 3.83
N GLY A 61 -1.39 12.20 4.98
CA GLY A 61 -2.02 12.48 6.29
C GLY A 61 -2.31 13.96 6.54
N SER A 62 -1.67 14.88 5.82
CA SER A 62 -2.00 16.31 5.89
C SER A 62 -3.27 16.68 5.13
N ASP A 63 -3.66 15.87 4.14
CA ASP A 63 -4.88 16.07 3.34
C ASP A 63 -6.13 15.41 3.96
N ALA A 64 -5.93 14.49 4.91
CA ALA A 64 -6.95 13.65 5.53
C ALA A 64 -7.76 14.38 6.59
#